data_AF-A0ABD2P309-F1
#
_entry.id   AF-A0ABD2P309-F1
#
_cell.length_a   1.000
_cell.length_b   1.000
_cell.length_c   1.000
_cell.angle_alpha   90.00
_cell.angle_beta   90.00
_cell.angle_gamma   90.00
#
_symmetry.space_group_name_H-M   'P 1'
#
loop_
_entity.id
_entity.type
_entity.pdbx_description
1 polymer ?
#
loop_
_entity_poly.entity_id
_entity_poly.type
_entity_poly.pdbx_seq_one_letter_code
_entity_poly.pdbx_strand_id
1 'polypeptide(L)'
;MFFRKSRRESKAKLEHKLYLAKETPEPIFDLSDCGIRDVPQGIFSICRVFLKVCLRLDSNNLASLSGGGNLTELRLLKILNISHNNFSHLPDELGALVNLQELHAILDVSYNNLKQLPEDIGDLVSLKKLDLIHNNLKQLPTSICGAQRLTHLTLDTAHFEYPPQEVVERGLEALMQYICDDTGIEYKKVENLSDVLVSMEKSESYFDEDDKQLQVMK
;
A
#
# COMPACT_ATOMS: atom_id res chain seq x y z
N MET A 1 -7.38 22.52 -30.03
CA MET A 1 -8.64 22.60 -29.26
C MET A 1 -8.92 21.37 -28.38
N PHE A 2 -8.40 20.17 -28.70
CA PHE A 2 -8.71 18.92 -27.97
C PHE A 2 -8.18 18.84 -26.52
N PHE A 3 -6.96 19.30 -26.23
CA PHE A 3 -6.37 19.24 -24.89
C PHE A 3 -7.13 20.05 -23.82
N ARG A 4 -7.77 21.17 -24.21
CA ARG A 4 -8.59 21.97 -23.28
C ARG A 4 -9.93 21.33 -22.95
N LYS A 5 -10.45 20.46 -23.83
CA LYS A 5 -11.73 19.76 -23.66
C LYS A 5 -11.55 18.58 -22.69
N SER A 6 -10.53 17.76 -22.91
CA SER A 6 -10.17 16.63 -22.03
C SER A 6 -9.88 17.08 -20.59
N ARG A 7 -9.11 18.16 -20.38
CA ARG A 7 -8.80 18.65 -19.02
C ARG A 7 -10.04 19.14 -18.25
N ARG A 8 -11.05 19.68 -18.93
CA ARG A 8 -12.31 20.11 -18.31
C ARG A 8 -13.18 18.92 -17.92
N GLU A 9 -13.18 17.89 -18.74
CA GLU A 9 -13.91 16.64 -18.50
C GLU A 9 -13.30 15.85 -17.32
N SER A 10 -11.97 15.71 -17.28
CA SER A 10 -11.21 15.14 -16.15
C SER A 10 -11.50 15.88 -14.84
N LYS A 11 -11.55 17.21 -14.88
CA LYS A 11 -11.86 18.02 -13.68
C LYS A 11 -13.30 17.80 -13.20
N ALA A 12 -14.27 17.79 -14.11
CA ALA A 12 -15.68 17.56 -13.76
C ALA A 12 -15.92 16.14 -13.21
N LYS A 13 -15.27 15.12 -13.80
CA LYS A 13 -15.29 13.74 -13.30
C LYS A 13 -14.76 13.67 -11.85
N LEU A 14 -13.61 14.29 -11.60
CA LEU A 14 -13.01 14.35 -10.27
C LEU A 14 -13.96 15.04 -9.27
N GLU A 15 -14.44 16.26 -9.57
CA GLU A 15 -15.35 17.00 -8.69
C GLU A 15 -16.62 16.21 -8.36
N HIS A 16 -17.18 15.51 -9.35
CA HIS A 16 -18.34 14.64 -9.15
C HIS A 16 -18.03 13.46 -8.22
N LYS A 17 -16.91 12.76 -8.41
CA LYS A 17 -16.48 11.65 -7.56
C LYS A 17 -16.16 12.12 -6.13
N LEU A 18 -15.58 13.31 -5.95
CA LEU A 18 -15.35 13.91 -4.63
C LEU A 18 -16.65 14.23 -3.90
N TYR A 19 -17.65 14.73 -4.62
CA TYR A 19 -18.98 14.98 -4.07
C TYR A 19 -19.63 13.67 -3.63
N LEU A 20 -19.65 12.66 -4.50
CA LEU A 20 -20.22 11.35 -4.18
C LEU A 20 -19.54 10.72 -2.96
N ALA A 21 -18.22 10.79 -2.84
CA ALA A 21 -17.50 10.21 -1.71
C ALA A 21 -17.89 10.82 -0.35
N LYS A 22 -18.34 12.08 -0.33
CA LYS A 22 -18.80 12.78 0.89
C LYS A 22 -20.27 12.50 1.20
N GLU A 23 -21.10 12.38 0.17
CA GLU A 23 -22.55 12.22 0.32
C GLU A 23 -22.99 10.76 0.45
N THR A 24 -22.18 9.83 -0.06
CA THR A 24 -22.52 8.40 -0.05
C THR A 24 -21.82 7.66 1.10
N PRO A 25 -22.54 6.80 1.82
CA PRO A 25 -21.97 5.95 2.87
C PRO A 25 -21.15 4.78 2.30
N GLU A 26 -20.93 4.73 0.98
CA GLU A 26 -20.20 3.62 0.36
C GLU A 26 -18.76 3.59 0.86
N PRO A 27 -18.25 2.41 1.25
CA PRO A 27 -16.89 2.29 1.77
C PRO A 27 -15.81 2.43 0.67
N ILE A 28 -16.23 2.52 -0.59
CA ILE A 28 -15.35 2.64 -1.75
C ILE A 28 -15.24 4.11 -2.15
N PHE A 29 -14.01 4.58 -2.28
CA PHE A 29 -13.69 5.87 -2.86
C PHE A 29 -13.00 5.65 -4.20
N ASP A 30 -13.77 5.82 -5.27
CA ASP A 30 -13.30 5.65 -6.63
C ASP A 30 -12.88 6.98 -7.24
N LEU A 31 -11.59 7.12 -7.52
CA LEU A 31 -10.95 8.22 -8.23
C LEU A 31 -10.21 7.73 -9.49
N SER A 32 -10.61 6.58 -10.03
CA SER A 32 -10.04 6.02 -11.27
C SER A 32 -10.38 6.88 -12.50
N ASP A 33 -9.60 6.78 -13.57
CA ASP A 33 -9.85 7.44 -14.87
C ASP A 33 -10.17 8.96 -14.76
N CYS A 34 -9.51 9.63 -13.82
CA CYS A 34 -9.68 11.06 -13.61
C CYS A 34 -8.59 11.89 -14.31
N GLY A 35 -7.58 11.25 -14.91
CA GLY A 35 -6.44 11.92 -15.54
C GLY A 35 -5.61 12.74 -14.55
N ILE A 36 -5.59 12.32 -13.29
CA ILE A 36 -4.94 13.04 -12.20
C ILE A 36 -3.43 12.80 -12.28
N ARG A 37 -2.63 13.85 -12.04
CA ARG A 37 -1.17 13.77 -11.97
C ARG A 37 -0.63 13.74 -10.54
N ASP A 38 -1.36 14.34 -9.62
CA ASP A 38 -1.04 14.42 -8.20
C ASP A 38 -2.32 14.21 -7.39
N VAL A 39 -2.27 13.41 -6.34
CA VAL A 39 -3.44 13.16 -5.49
C VAL A 39 -3.88 14.51 -4.87
N PRO A 40 -5.16 14.92 -5.01
CA PRO A 40 -5.61 16.19 -4.46
C PRO A 40 -5.44 16.28 -2.94
N GLN A 41 -5.24 17.50 -2.42
CA GLN A 41 -5.12 17.69 -0.98
C GLN A 41 -6.40 17.27 -0.24
N GLY A 42 -6.22 16.50 0.84
CA GLY A 42 -7.29 16.08 1.74
C GLY A 42 -8.04 14.83 1.31
N ILE A 43 -7.61 14.14 0.25
CA ILE A 43 -8.18 12.82 -0.12
C ILE A 43 -7.99 11.82 1.01
N PHE A 44 -6.81 11.79 1.64
CA PHE A 44 -6.56 10.87 2.75
C PHE A 44 -7.40 11.24 3.99
N SER A 45 -7.63 12.54 4.21
CA SER A 45 -8.53 13.01 5.26
C SER A 45 -9.98 12.62 4.98
N ILE A 46 -10.42 12.64 3.72
CA ILE A 46 -11.76 12.14 3.33
C ILE A 46 -11.85 10.65 3.61
N CYS A 47 -10.85 9.85 3.24
CA CYS A 47 -10.82 8.43 3.56
C CYS A 47 -10.96 8.18 5.07
N ARG A 48 -10.29 8.98 5.90
CA ARG A 48 -10.40 8.91 7.36
C ARG A 48 -11.78 9.33 7.87
N VAL A 49 -12.26 10.51 7.49
CA VAL A 49 -13.50 11.11 8.00
C VAL A 49 -14.73 10.31 7.58
N PHE A 50 -14.74 9.79 6.35
CA PHE A 50 -15.85 9.01 5.81
C PHE A 50 -15.60 7.50 5.89
N LEU A 51 -14.62 7.07 6.69
CA LEU A 51 -14.33 5.67 7.00
C LEU A 51 -14.21 4.79 5.74
N LYS A 52 -13.56 5.31 4.70
CA LYS A 52 -13.39 4.59 3.42
C LYS A 52 -12.42 3.44 3.61
N VAL A 53 -12.80 2.30 3.05
CA VAL A 53 -12.10 1.02 3.16
C VAL A 53 -11.39 0.66 1.86
N CYS A 54 -11.82 1.23 0.73
CA CYS A 54 -11.21 1.01 -0.57
C CYS A 54 -10.94 2.36 -1.24
N LEU A 55 -9.71 2.57 -1.73
CA LEU A 55 -9.31 3.75 -2.48
C LEU A 55 -8.77 3.29 -3.82
N ARG A 56 -9.49 3.65 -4.88
CA ARG A 56 -9.12 3.37 -6.26
C ARG A 56 -8.59 4.63 -6.89
N LEU A 57 -7.32 4.59 -7.27
CA LEU A 57 -6.59 5.64 -7.98
C LEU A 57 -6.05 5.11 -9.31
N ASP A 58 -6.56 3.97 -9.77
CA ASP A 58 -6.09 3.32 -10.98
C ASP A 58 -6.40 4.11 -12.26
N SER A 59 -5.68 3.82 -13.33
CA SER A 59 -5.88 4.45 -14.64
C SER A 59 -5.76 5.97 -14.59
N ASN A 60 -4.71 6.47 -13.91
CA ASN A 60 -4.39 7.89 -13.80
C ASN A 60 -2.97 8.15 -14.31
N ASN A 61 -2.47 9.38 -14.12
CA ASN A 61 -1.12 9.79 -14.49
C ASN A 61 -0.28 10.09 -13.25
N LEU A 62 -0.55 9.44 -12.12
CA LEU A 62 0.13 9.67 -10.86
C LEU A 62 1.57 9.19 -10.96
N ALA A 63 2.51 10.02 -10.52
CA ALA A 63 3.90 9.62 -10.33
C ALA A 63 4.24 9.37 -8.85
N SER A 64 3.38 9.84 -7.94
CA SER A 64 3.53 9.78 -6.51
C SER A 64 2.17 9.92 -5.82
N LEU A 65 2.09 9.48 -4.56
CA LEU A 65 0.97 9.74 -3.66
C LEU A 65 1.14 11.08 -2.90
N SER A 66 2.27 11.77 -3.11
CA SER A 66 2.53 13.09 -2.56
C SER A 66 1.46 14.07 -3.01
N GLY A 67 0.83 14.75 -2.03
CA GLY A 67 -0.26 15.70 -2.27
C GLY A 67 -1.57 15.28 -1.62
N GLY A 68 -1.82 13.98 -1.44
CA GLY A 68 -3.08 13.45 -0.88
C GLY A 68 -3.35 13.82 0.59
N GLY A 69 -2.30 14.21 1.32
CA GLY A 69 -2.29 14.41 2.76
C GLY A 69 -1.24 13.51 3.40
N ASN A 70 -1.46 13.15 4.67
CA ASN A 70 -0.60 12.22 5.39
C ASN A 70 -1.11 10.78 5.19
N LEU A 71 -0.26 9.86 4.72
CA LEU A 71 -0.62 8.45 4.48
C LEU A 71 -1.11 7.74 5.75
N THR A 72 -0.65 8.17 6.92
CA THR A 72 -1.12 7.66 8.22
C THR A 72 -2.60 7.94 8.49
N GLU A 73 -3.29 8.77 7.69
CA GLU A 73 -4.74 8.96 7.78
C GLU A 73 -5.53 7.80 7.17
N LEU A 74 -4.91 6.97 6.34
CA LEU A 74 -5.55 5.83 5.66
C LEU A 74 -5.66 4.58 6.54
N ARG A 75 -5.78 4.73 7.87
CA ARG A 75 -5.74 3.62 8.85
C ARG A 75 -6.82 2.56 8.69
N LEU A 76 -7.93 2.93 8.05
CA LEU A 76 -9.08 2.02 7.83
C LEU A 76 -9.09 1.42 6.42
N LEU A 77 -8.15 1.85 5.58
CA LEU A 77 -8.05 1.40 4.21
C LEU A 77 -7.60 -0.06 4.19
N LYS A 78 -8.32 -0.89 3.43
CA LYS A 78 -8.01 -2.31 3.18
C LYS A 78 -7.53 -2.53 1.76
N ILE A 79 -8.04 -1.76 0.82
CA ILE A 79 -7.72 -1.90 -0.60
C ILE A 79 -7.18 -0.56 -1.09
N LEU A 80 -5.93 -0.59 -1.57
CA LEU A 80 -5.32 0.51 -2.30
C LEU A 80 -4.99 0.02 -3.69
N ASN A 81 -5.68 0.56 -4.70
CA ASN A 81 -5.36 0.29 -6.10
C ASN A 81 -4.77 1.56 -6.73
N ILE A 82 -3.49 1.49 -7.09
CA ILE A 82 -2.76 2.54 -7.81
C ILE A 82 -2.21 2.00 -9.14
N SER A 83 -2.81 0.93 -9.67
CA SER A 83 -2.42 0.33 -10.95
C SER A 83 -2.60 1.29 -12.13
N HIS A 84 -1.94 1.02 -13.25
CA HIS A 84 -2.03 1.86 -14.46
C HIS A 84 -1.73 3.34 -14.19
N ASN A 85 -0.57 3.59 -13.58
CA ASN A 85 -0.05 4.92 -13.29
C ASN A 85 1.41 5.03 -13.76
N ASN A 86 2.11 6.09 -13.36
CA ASN A 86 3.49 6.36 -13.74
C ASN A 86 4.45 6.30 -12.53
N PHE A 87 4.15 5.49 -11.52
CA PHE A 87 5.00 5.38 -10.34
C PHE A 87 6.38 4.81 -10.74
N SER A 88 7.44 5.49 -10.30
CA SER A 88 8.83 5.01 -10.44
C SER A 88 9.38 4.44 -9.14
N HIS A 89 8.87 4.93 -8.01
CA HIS A 89 9.14 4.52 -6.65
C HIS A 89 7.84 4.66 -5.85
N LEU A 90 7.69 3.87 -4.79
CA LEU A 90 6.63 4.06 -3.79
C LEU A 90 7.19 4.88 -2.62
N PRO A 91 6.36 5.65 -1.89
CA PRO A 91 6.82 6.40 -0.72
C PRO A 91 7.22 5.44 0.41
N ASP A 92 8.29 5.76 1.14
CA ASP A 92 8.75 4.97 2.29
C ASP A 92 7.64 4.83 3.35
N GLU A 93 6.91 5.91 3.58
CA GLU A 93 5.74 5.99 4.48
C GLU A 93 4.56 5.05 4.10
N LEU A 94 4.63 4.30 2.98
CA LEU A 94 3.63 3.30 2.64
C LEU A 94 3.52 2.21 3.72
N GLY A 95 4.63 1.87 4.39
CA GLY A 95 4.64 0.95 5.53
C GLY A 95 3.75 1.39 6.69
N ALA A 96 3.47 2.70 6.81
CA ALA A 96 2.59 3.25 7.85
C ALA A 96 1.11 2.83 7.72
N LEU A 97 0.73 2.13 6.65
CA LEU A 97 -0.57 1.46 6.50
C LEU A 97 -0.66 0.18 7.34
N VAL A 98 -0.06 0.17 8.53
CA VAL A 98 0.06 -0.98 9.44
C VAL A 98 -1.30 -1.54 9.85
N ASN A 99 -2.33 -0.69 9.89
CA ASN A 99 -3.70 -1.06 10.25
C ASN A 99 -4.56 -1.62 9.10
N LEU A 100 -3.94 -2.28 8.13
CA LEU A 100 -4.61 -3.17 7.18
C LEU A 100 -5.23 -4.42 7.89
N GLN A 101 -5.86 -4.26 9.06
CA GLN A 101 -6.21 -5.27 10.08
C GLN A 101 -7.24 -6.32 9.66
N GLU A 102 -7.58 -6.44 8.38
CA GLU A 102 -8.69 -7.28 7.93
C GLU A 102 -8.35 -8.26 6.82
N LEU A 103 -9.24 -9.22 6.63
CA LEU A 103 -9.09 -10.42 5.82
C LEU A 103 -8.78 -10.21 4.32
N HIS A 104 -8.69 -8.98 3.82
CA HIS A 104 -8.61 -8.65 2.40
C HIS A 104 -7.71 -7.44 2.08
N ALA A 105 -6.59 -7.30 2.80
CA ALA A 105 -5.60 -6.26 2.49
C ALA A 105 -4.98 -6.49 1.09
N ILE A 106 -5.28 -5.60 0.14
CA ILE A 106 -4.84 -5.70 -1.26
C ILE A 106 -4.13 -4.41 -1.64
N LEU A 107 -2.88 -4.54 -2.07
CA LEU A 107 -2.12 -3.47 -2.69
C LEU A 107 -1.86 -3.86 -4.14
N ASP A 108 -2.49 -3.12 -5.05
CA ASP A 108 -2.30 -3.29 -6.48
C ASP A 108 -1.53 -2.10 -7.03
N VAL A 109 -0.28 -2.36 -7.41
CA VAL A 109 0.63 -1.39 -8.05
C VAL A 109 1.04 -1.84 -9.44
N SER A 110 0.25 -2.73 -10.06
CA SER A 110 0.52 -3.27 -11.38
C SER A 110 0.49 -2.19 -12.47
N TYR A 111 1.12 -2.44 -13.62
CA TYR A 111 1.18 -1.49 -14.74
C TYR A 111 1.72 -0.11 -14.31
N ASN A 112 2.89 -0.12 -13.67
CA ASN A 112 3.66 1.07 -13.30
C ASN A 112 5.10 0.92 -13.84
N ASN A 113 6.00 1.83 -13.46
CA ASN A 113 7.40 1.79 -13.88
C ASN A 113 8.34 1.60 -12.66
N LEU A 114 7.88 0.86 -11.65
CA LEU A 114 8.63 0.66 -10.41
C LEU A 114 9.93 -0.10 -10.70
N LYS A 115 11.04 0.42 -10.21
CA LYS A 115 12.37 -0.23 -10.32
C LYS A 115 12.75 -1.00 -9.07
N GLN A 116 12.27 -0.52 -7.91
CA GLN A 116 12.51 -1.08 -6.59
C GLN A 116 11.24 -0.86 -5.74
N LEU A 117 11.06 -1.68 -4.72
CA LEU A 117 10.09 -1.44 -3.65
C LEU A 117 10.83 -0.85 -2.43
N PRO A 118 10.16 -0.02 -1.61
CA PRO A 118 10.73 0.47 -0.35
C PRO A 118 10.92 -0.67 0.65
N GLU A 119 11.91 -0.58 1.52
CA GLU A 119 12.12 -1.54 2.61
C GLU A 119 10.91 -1.57 3.57
N ASP A 120 10.19 -0.47 3.74
CA ASP A 120 9.02 -0.40 4.63
C ASP A 120 7.81 -1.21 4.11
N ILE A 121 7.89 -1.85 2.93
CA ILE A 121 6.87 -2.80 2.45
C ILE A 121 6.68 -3.98 3.41
N GLY A 122 7.73 -4.33 4.16
CA GLY A 122 7.71 -5.36 5.20
C GLY A 122 6.82 -5.01 6.39
N ASP A 123 6.59 -3.72 6.66
CA ASP A 123 5.77 -3.25 7.77
C ASP A 123 4.27 -3.42 7.51
N LEU A 124 3.91 -3.75 6.27
CA LEU A 124 2.55 -4.14 5.89
C LEU A 124 2.24 -5.56 6.36
N VAL A 125 2.36 -5.82 7.68
CA VAL A 125 2.18 -7.12 8.34
C VAL A 125 0.83 -7.76 8.04
N SER A 126 -0.17 -6.95 7.68
CA SER A 126 -1.51 -7.45 7.35
C SER A 126 -1.80 -7.60 5.85
N LEU A 127 -0.87 -7.23 4.97
CA LEU A 127 -1.02 -7.35 3.52
C LEU A 127 -1.21 -8.81 3.12
N LYS A 128 -2.24 -9.10 2.31
CA LYS A 128 -2.53 -10.45 1.84
C LYS A 128 -2.26 -10.66 0.38
N LYS A 129 -2.49 -9.63 -0.43
CA LYS A 129 -2.26 -9.66 -1.87
C LYS A 129 -1.44 -8.45 -2.28
N LEU A 130 -0.34 -8.71 -2.96
CA LEU A 130 0.52 -7.69 -3.56
C LEU A 130 0.62 -7.99 -5.06
N ASP A 131 0.13 -7.07 -5.88
CA ASP A 131 0.26 -7.18 -7.34
C ASP A 131 1.28 -6.17 -7.88
N LEU A 132 2.35 -6.71 -8.47
CA LEU A 132 3.49 -5.99 -9.02
C LEU A 132 3.67 -6.24 -10.53
N ILE A 133 2.75 -6.96 -11.19
CA ILE A 133 2.87 -7.30 -12.62
C ILE A 133 3.01 -6.03 -13.46
N HIS A 134 3.75 -6.10 -14.56
CA HIS A 134 4.01 -4.99 -15.47
C HIS A 134 4.70 -3.82 -14.74
N ASN A 135 5.79 -4.14 -14.06
CA ASN A 135 6.76 -3.18 -13.53
C ASN A 135 8.17 -3.53 -14.04
N ASN A 136 9.18 -2.75 -13.63
CA ASN A 136 10.58 -2.96 -13.99
C ASN A 136 11.41 -3.38 -12.78
N LEU A 137 10.79 -4.14 -11.86
CA LEU A 137 11.44 -4.64 -10.66
C LEU A 137 12.49 -5.68 -11.02
N LYS A 138 13.69 -5.51 -10.47
CA LYS A 138 14.77 -6.49 -10.59
C LYS A 138 14.99 -7.27 -9.30
N GLN A 139 14.62 -6.67 -8.17
CA GLN A 139 14.88 -7.24 -6.85
C GLN A 139 13.69 -6.98 -5.93
N LEU A 140 13.41 -7.90 -5.01
CA LEU A 140 12.55 -7.64 -3.85
C LEU A 140 13.41 -7.20 -2.66
N PRO A 141 12.93 -6.26 -1.83
CA PRO A 141 13.58 -5.90 -0.60
C PRO A 141 13.54 -7.08 0.39
N THR A 142 14.58 -7.20 1.20
CA THR A 142 14.69 -8.27 2.20
C THR A 142 13.59 -8.20 3.25
N SER A 143 13.09 -7.00 3.52
CA SER A 143 12.00 -6.73 4.45
C SER A 143 10.66 -7.36 4.06
N ILE A 144 10.46 -7.80 2.81
CA ILE A 144 9.19 -8.43 2.37
C ILE A 144 8.80 -9.63 3.25
N CYS A 145 9.78 -10.26 3.91
CA CYS A 145 9.59 -11.29 4.93
C CYS A 145 8.69 -10.84 6.11
N GLY A 146 8.67 -9.54 6.42
CA GLY A 146 7.82 -8.92 7.43
C GLY A 146 6.33 -8.95 7.08
N ALA A 147 5.97 -9.08 5.80
CA ALA A 147 4.60 -9.24 5.34
C ALA A 147 4.10 -10.67 5.58
N GLN A 148 4.05 -11.07 6.86
CA GLN A 148 3.76 -12.43 7.35
C GLN A 148 2.41 -13.01 6.94
N ARG A 149 1.48 -12.15 6.50
CA ARG A 149 0.13 -12.53 6.04
C ARG A 149 -0.01 -12.56 4.52
N LEU A 150 1.07 -12.31 3.79
CA LEU A 150 1.06 -12.34 2.33
C LEU A 150 0.73 -13.76 1.88
N THR A 151 -0.30 -13.89 1.06
CA THR A 151 -0.78 -15.17 0.52
C THR A 151 -0.70 -15.22 -0.99
N HIS A 152 -0.71 -14.05 -1.63
CA HIS A 152 -0.62 -13.92 -3.07
C HIS A 152 0.36 -12.80 -3.39
N LEU A 153 1.37 -13.11 -4.18
CA LEU A 153 2.33 -12.17 -4.74
C LEU A 153 2.42 -12.45 -6.23
N THR A 154 2.19 -11.44 -7.03
CA THR A 154 2.35 -11.52 -8.49
C THR A 154 3.39 -10.51 -8.93
N LEU A 155 4.39 -10.98 -9.67
CA LEU A 155 5.46 -10.14 -10.22
C LEU A 155 5.98 -10.73 -11.54
N ASP A 156 6.67 -9.90 -12.32
CA ASP A 156 7.33 -10.35 -13.54
C ASP A 156 8.64 -11.08 -13.23
N THR A 157 8.74 -12.35 -13.62
CA THR A 157 9.92 -13.18 -13.36
C THR A 157 11.03 -13.02 -14.40
N ALA A 158 10.71 -12.46 -15.57
CA ALA A 158 11.57 -12.50 -16.76
C ALA A 158 12.91 -11.75 -16.63
N HIS A 159 13.01 -10.79 -15.71
CA HIS A 159 14.22 -9.97 -15.51
C HIS A 159 14.62 -9.90 -14.02
N PHE A 160 14.17 -10.86 -13.22
CA PHE A 160 14.39 -10.85 -11.78
C PHE A 160 15.79 -11.35 -11.44
N GLU A 161 16.54 -10.52 -10.72
CA GLU A 161 17.91 -10.81 -10.27
C GLU A 161 17.91 -11.39 -8.85
N TYR A 162 17.01 -10.94 -7.96
CA TYR A 162 16.94 -11.42 -6.57
C TYR A 162 15.52 -11.32 -5.97
N PRO A 163 14.90 -12.41 -5.47
CA PRO A 163 15.38 -13.79 -5.51
C PRO A 163 15.55 -14.35 -6.93
N PRO A 164 16.35 -15.40 -7.13
CA PRO A 164 16.48 -16.04 -8.43
C PRO A 164 15.11 -16.46 -9.00
N GLN A 165 14.93 -16.33 -10.32
CA GLN A 165 13.67 -16.69 -10.99
C GLN A 165 13.15 -18.08 -10.60
N GLU A 166 14.05 -19.07 -10.47
CA GLU A 166 13.71 -20.44 -10.08
C GLU A 166 13.00 -20.50 -8.71
N VAL A 167 13.36 -19.62 -7.78
CA VAL A 167 12.75 -19.52 -6.46
C VAL A 167 11.37 -18.86 -6.58
N VAL A 168 11.26 -17.81 -7.39
CA VAL A 168 9.98 -17.11 -7.61
C VAL A 168 8.95 -18.05 -8.25
N GLU A 169 9.37 -18.86 -9.23
CA GLU A 169 8.51 -19.82 -9.93
C GLU A 169 8.04 -21.00 -9.06
N ARG A 170 8.78 -21.32 -8.00
CA ARG A 170 8.37 -22.32 -7.00
C ARG A 170 7.22 -21.84 -6.11
N GLY A 171 6.87 -20.55 -6.20
CA GLY A 171 5.74 -19.94 -5.51
C GLY A 171 6.15 -19.14 -4.26
N LEU A 172 5.15 -18.48 -3.67
CA LEU A 172 5.33 -17.51 -2.60
C LEU A 172 6.05 -18.08 -1.37
N GLU A 173 5.73 -19.31 -0.96
CA GLU A 173 6.34 -19.90 0.24
C GLU A 173 7.84 -20.15 0.05
N ALA A 174 8.26 -20.62 -1.12
CA ALA A 174 9.68 -20.80 -1.45
C ALA A 174 10.42 -19.46 -1.54
N LEU A 175 9.75 -18.43 -2.09
CA LEU A 175 10.27 -17.07 -2.15
C LEU A 175 10.48 -16.48 -0.76
N MET A 176 9.48 -16.53 0.10
CA MET A 176 9.58 -16.00 1.47
C MET A 176 10.64 -16.76 2.26
N GLN A 177 10.67 -18.09 2.15
CA GLN A 177 11.66 -18.90 2.84
C GLN A 177 13.09 -18.57 2.38
N TYR A 178 13.31 -18.40 1.07
CA TYR A 178 14.63 -18.05 0.53
C TYR A 178 15.13 -16.70 1.07
N ILE A 179 14.28 -15.67 1.08
CA ILE A 179 14.67 -14.35 1.58
C ILE A 179 14.87 -14.40 3.11
N CYS A 180 14.04 -15.15 3.85
CA CYS A 180 14.18 -15.35 5.29
C CYS A 180 15.49 -16.07 5.65
N ASP A 181 15.83 -17.13 4.92
CA ASP A 181 17.07 -17.89 5.13
C ASP A 181 18.32 -17.02 4.86
N ASP A 182 18.28 -16.17 3.83
CA ASP A 182 19.38 -15.25 3.47
C ASP A 182 19.55 -14.11 4.50
N THR A 183 18.45 -13.67 5.12
CA THR A 183 18.43 -12.55 6.09
C THR A 183 18.59 -12.99 7.54
N GLY A 184 18.46 -14.28 7.83
CA GLY A 184 18.43 -14.82 9.18
C GLY A 184 17.14 -14.48 9.95
N ILE A 185 16.10 -14.03 9.25
CA ILE A 185 14.78 -13.74 9.82
C ILE A 185 13.93 -15.01 9.75
N GLU A 186 13.24 -15.37 10.84
CA GLU A 186 12.37 -16.55 10.84
C GLU A 186 11.06 -16.24 10.08
N TYR A 187 10.82 -16.95 8.96
CA TYR A 187 9.54 -16.86 8.27
C TYR A 187 8.42 -17.46 9.14
N LYS A 188 7.49 -16.62 9.60
CA LYS A 188 6.26 -17.07 10.25
C LYS A 188 5.07 -16.65 9.42
N LYS A 189 4.51 -17.62 8.70
CA LYS A 189 3.20 -17.45 8.06
C LYS A 189 2.14 -17.35 9.15
N VAL A 190 1.52 -16.18 9.29
CA VAL A 190 0.48 -15.97 10.30
C VAL A 190 -0.90 -16.05 9.64
N GLU A 191 -1.63 -17.12 9.93
CA GLU A 191 -2.98 -17.31 9.36
C GLU A 191 -4.05 -16.53 10.15
N ASN A 192 -3.84 -16.31 11.46
CA ASN A 192 -4.81 -15.67 12.38
C ASN A 192 -4.41 -14.26 12.82
N LEU A 193 -5.39 -13.35 12.82
CA LEU A 193 -5.22 -11.94 13.23
C LEU A 193 -4.81 -11.78 14.71
N SER A 194 -5.21 -12.71 15.58
CA SER A 194 -4.91 -12.68 17.01
C SER A 194 -3.41 -12.70 17.31
N ASP A 195 -2.62 -13.41 16.50
CA ASP A 195 -1.21 -13.66 16.78
C ASP A 195 -0.34 -12.46 16.38
N VAL A 196 -0.77 -11.69 15.38
CA VAL A 196 -0.12 -10.42 14.98
C VAL A 196 -0.31 -9.36 16.05
N LEU A 197 -1.53 -9.22 16.61
CA LEU A 197 -1.84 -8.22 17.63
C LEU A 197 -1.04 -8.44 18.92
N VAL A 198 -0.86 -9.69 19.35
CA VAL A 198 0.00 -10.03 20.52
C VAL A 198 1.47 -9.66 20.27
N SER A 199 1.92 -9.66 19.01
CA SER A 199 3.27 -9.26 18.62
C SER A 199 3.44 -7.74 18.63
N MET A 200 2.43 -7.02 18.15
CA MET A 200 2.42 -5.56 18.02
C MET A 200 2.20 -4.84 19.36
N GLU A 201 1.33 -5.36 20.24
CA GLU A 201 1.10 -4.82 21.59
C GLU A 201 2.38 -4.89 22.44
N LYS A 202 3.26 -5.88 22.19
CA LYS A 202 4.57 -5.96 22.85
C LYS A 202 5.54 -4.88 22.35
N SER A 203 5.49 -4.51 21.07
CA SER A 203 6.34 -3.44 20.52
C SER A 203 5.82 -2.02 20.82
N GLU A 204 4.50 -1.83 20.94
CA GLU A 204 3.91 -0.52 21.32
C GLU A 204 4.13 -0.19 22.81
N SER A 205 4.37 -1.20 23.67
CA SER A 205 4.74 -0.97 25.07
C SER A 205 6.09 -0.25 25.27
N TYR A 206 6.88 -0.05 24.21
CA TYR A 206 8.14 0.71 24.23
C TYR A 206 8.02 2.17 23.77
N PHE A 207 6.90 2.57 23.15
CA PHE A 207 6.67 3.95 22.69
C PHE A 207 5.76 4.76 23.63
N ASP A 208 5.18 4.12 24.64
CA ASP A 208 4.18 4.72 25.54
C ASP A 208 4.78 5.21 26.89
N GLU A 209 6.11 5.17 27.06
CA GLU A 209 6.79 5.75 28.23
C GLU A 209 7.14 7.24 28.06
N ASP A 210 7.31 7.74 26.83
CA ASP A 210 7.66 9.16 26.60
C ASP A 210 6.45 10.11 26.74
N ASP A 211 5.22 9.62 26.55
CA ASP A 211 3.99 10.45 26.70
C ASP A 211 3.44 10.45 28.14
N LYS A 212 4.01 9.63 29.05
CA LYS A 212 3.64 9.61 30.48
C LYS A 212 4.42 10.59 31.35
N GLN A 213 5.52 11.18 30.87
CA GLN A 213 6.27 12.17 31.64
C GLN A 213 5.69 13.59 31.57
N LEU A 214 4.75 13.89 30.67
CA LEU A 214 4.16 15.23 30.56
C LEU A 214 2.89 15.49 31.41
N GLN A 215 2.41 14.50 32.18
CA GLN A 215 1.23 14.65 33.05
C GLN A 215 1.50 14.60 34.56
N VAL A 216 2.77 14.59 35.01
CA VAL A 216 3.12 14.62 36.46
C VAL A 216 3.74 15.96 36.90
N MET A 217 3.72 17.00 36.07
CA MET A 217 4.09 18.36 36.47
C MET A 217 2.94 19.36 36.28
N LYS A 218 1.88 19.21 37.07
CA LYS A 218 0.98 20.29 37.48
C LYS A 218 0.61 20.15 38.94
#